data_AF-A0A840ZT50-F1
#
_entry.id   AF-A0A840ZT50-F1
#
_cell.length_a   1.000
_cell.length_b   1.000
_cell.length_c   1.000
_cell.angle_alpha   90.00
_cell.angle_beta   90.00
_cell.angle_gamma   90.00
#
_symmetry.space_group_name_H-M   'P 1'
#
loop_
_entity.id
_entity.type
_entity.pdbx_description
1 polymer ?
#
loop_
_entity_poly.entity_id
_entity_poly.type
_entity_poly.pdbx_seq_one_letter_code
_entity_poly.pdbx_strand_id
1 'polypeptide(L)'
;MGRDLNSQNLYLYTNTDYQDGTKFKIGTEFKYSDTSDGTTQWSITCYASGTLIRTSRGDMAVEALAVGDLAVTASGAARPIRWIGHRTVETRRHPEPASAYPVRIAAHAFGEGRPARDLLVSPAHAIAVDVLGEVLIPACRLINGTTITQEAVERVTYWHIELDSHDILLAEGLPAESYLDCGNRRFFAEADITDLGASPDARPDGTRSSCRPFHEDGPVVDLVRVRLRDRAEALGWRIEAAPMADLHLVAGDRVVRPDVEGLTARFVLPAETGDLRLVSRTSVPAHVLPGAGDARRLGVALAALAVDDGLGAVRAITLDDPRLEAGFHPLDGDGTATWRWTDGAALLPASLWQGCRGTVFLRVTLAGPALPRWVAPPEPVEARREA
;
A
#
# COMPACT_ATOMS: atom_id res chain seq x y z
N MET A 1 11.39 45.75 37.18
CA MET A 1 12.40 44.70 37.45
C MET A 1 11.61 43.44 37.76
N GLY A 2 11.25 42.59 36.78
CA GLY A 2 12.15 41.70 36.03
C GLY A 2 12.42 40.46 36.89
N ARG A 3 11.94 39.25 36.60
CA ARG A 3 11.97 38.52 35.31
C ARG A 3 10.81 37.51 35.18
N ASP A 4 10.28 37.44 33.96
CA ASP A 4 9.62 36.31 33.31
C ASP A 4 10.64 35.25 32.83
N LEU A 5 10.10 34.08 32.42
CA LEU A 5 10.61 32.97 31.59
C LEU A 5 10.53 31.62 32.34
N ASN A 6 10.01 30.52 31.81
CA ASN A 6 9.24 30.24 30.61
C ASN A 6 8.66 28.81 30.78
N SER A 7 7.42 28.67 30.35
CA SER A 7 6.64 27.49 29.95
C SER A 7 7.45 26.21 29.63
N GLN A 8 7.27 25.18 30.46
CA GLN A 8 7.56 23.79 30.11
C GLN A 8 6.35 23.21 29.35
N ASN A 9 6.38 23.29 28.01
CA ASN A 9 5.50 22.48 27.16
C ASN A 9 6.17 21.11 26.96
N LEU A 10 6.02 20.24 27.95
CA LEU A 10 6.29 18.82 27.84
C LEU A 10 5.05 18.16 27.23
N TYR A 11 4.99 18.06 25.90
CA TYR A 11 3.89 17.35 25.23
C TYR A 11 4.03 15.84 25.45
N LEU A 12 3.45 15.35 26.54
CA LEU A 12 3.17 13.94 26.77
C LEU A 12 2.02 13.52 25.84
N TYR A 13 2.35 12.90 24.72
CA TYR A 13 1.35 12.29 23.83
C TYR A 13 0.95 10.92 24.39
N THR A 14 0.07 10.89 25.39
CA THR A 14 -0.60 9.65 25.81
C THR A 14 -2.03 9.65 25.30
N ASN A 15 -2.33 8.86 24.27
CA ASN A 15 -3.71 8.50 23.96
C ASN A 15 -4.02 7.16 24.64
N THR A 16 -4.16 7.20 25.97
CA THR A 16 -4.67 6.09 26.77
C THR A 16 -6.17 6.27 26.94
N ASP A 17 -6.93 5.62 26.07
CA ASP A 17 -8.27 5.11 26.39
C ASP A 17 -8.41 3.72 25.75
N TYR A 18 -7.67 2.77 26.32
CA TYR A 18 -7.87 1.34 26.08
C TYR A 18 -8.47 0.76 27.36
N GLN A 19 -9.79 0.94 27.53
CA GLN A 19 -10.54 0.18 28.53
C GLN A 19 -11.01 -1.14 27.91
N ASP A 20 -10.12 -2.13 27.85
CA ASP A 20 -10.54 -3.50 28.17
C ASP A 20 -9.34 -4.35 28.61
N GLY A 21 -9.47 -4.98 29.77
CA GLY A 21 -8.39 -5.47 30.62
C GLY A 21 -7.68 -6.76 30.17
N THR A 22 -7.41 -6.95 28.88
CA THR A 22 -6.66 -8.13 28.40
C THR A 22 -5.16 -7.85 28.26
N LYS A 23 -4.39 -8.36 29.23
CA LYS A 23 -2.91 -8.30 29.24
C LYS A 23 -2.34 -9.26 28.19
N PHE A 24 -1.73 -8.75 27.11
CA PHE A 24 -0.92 -9.56 26.20
C PHE A 24 0.38 -10.00 26.90
N LYS A 25 0.63 -11.31 26.97
CA LYS A 25 1.89 -11.89 27.43
C LYS A 25 2.84 -12.06 26.23
N ILE A 26 4.00 -11.41 26.27
CA ILE A 26 5.08 -11.61 25.31
C ILE A 26 5.92 -12.80 25.79
N GLY A 27 5.81 -13.94 25.10
CA GLY A 27 6.70 -15.09 25.27
C GLY A 27 7.94 -14.91 24.39
N THR A 28 9.11 -14.95 25.01
CA THR A 28 10.42 -14.82 24.38
C THR A 28 10.87 -16.09 23.65
N GLU A 29 11.70 -15.89 22.63
CA GLU A 29 12.44 -16.84 21.77
C GLU A 29 11.72 -17.37 20.52
N PHE A 30 12.03 -16.81 19.35
CA PHE A 30 11.87 -17.51 18.07
C PHE A 30 13.02 -17.19 17.10
N LYS A 31 13.69 -18.25 16.62
CA LYS A 31 14.61 -18.25 15.48
C LYS A 31 13.78 -18.24 14.20
N TYR A 32 14.09 -17.34 13.27
CA TYR A 32 13.52 -17.36 11.92
C TYR A 32 14.48 -18.09 10.97
N SER A 33 13.95 -19.08 10.25
CA SER A 33 14.57 -19.68 9.07
C SER A 33 14.15 -18.87 7.84
N ASP A 34 15.13 -18.26 7.19
CA ASP A 34 14.98 -17.44 6.00
C ASP A 34 14.74 -18.31 4.77
N THR A 35 13.57 -18.16 4.13
CA THR A 35 13.34 -18.58 2.74
C THR A 35 12.22 -17.74 2.13
N SER A 36 12.59 -16.65 1.45
CA SER A 36 11.80 -16.13 0.32
C SER A 36 12.66 -15.25 -0.58
N ASP A 37 12.96 -15.78 -1.77
CA ASP A 37 13.45 -15.08 -2.95
C ASP A 37 12.44 -14.01 -3.41
N GLY A 38 12.94 -12.82 -3.78
CA GLY A 38 12.17 -11.80 -4.52
C GLY A 38 11.84 -10.50 -3.77
N THR A 39 12.74 -9.98 -2.94
CA THR A 39 12.54 -8.69 -2.27
C THR A 39 12.76 -7.53 -3.24
N THR A 40 11.68 -6.84 -3.64
CA THR A 40 11.77 -5.47 -4.15
C THR A 40 12.53 -4.64 -3.12
N GLN A 41 13.68 -4.09 -3.52
CA GLN A 41 14.64 -3.49 -2.62
C GLN A 41 14.32 -2.00 -2.47
N TRP A 42 13.62 -1.62 -1.40
CA TRP A 42 13.22 -0.24 -1.13
C TRP A 42 14.28 0.46 -0.27
N SER A 43 15.12 1.33 -0.83
CA SER A 43 16.26 1.92 -0.09
C SER A 43 16.17 3.43 0.18
N ILE A 44 15.23 4.13 -0.46
CA ILE A 44 15.23 5.60 -0.50
C ILE A 44 14.22 6.15 0.52
N THR A 45 14.68 6.95 1.50
CA THR A 45 13.86 7.68 2.51
C THR A 45 13.74 9.16 2.15
N CYS A 46 12.65 9.61 1.53
CA CYS A 46 12.50 11.00 1.08
C CYS A 46 11.12 11.58 1.34
N TYR A 47 11.07 12.90 1.46
CA TYR A 47 9.86 13.72 1.37
C TYR A 47 9.62 14.14 -0.09
N ALA A 48 8.38 14.17 -0.56
CA ALA A 48 8.08 14.79 -1.86
C ALA A 48 8.07 16.32 -1.76
N SER A 49 8.31 17.00 -2.89
CA SER A 49 8.20 18.47 -2.98
C SER A 49 6.83 18.96 -2.54
N GLY A 50 6.78 20.13 -1.90
CA GLY A 50 5.58 20.71 -1.31
C GLY A 50 5.28 20.22 0.11
N THR A 51 6.00 19.21 0.61
CA THR A 51 5.90 18.76 2.01
C THR A 51 6.34 19.88 2.94
N LEU A 52 5.47 20.27 3.86
CA LEU A 52 5.78 21.25 4.90
C LEU A 52 6.47 20.58 6.08
N ILE A 53 7.62 21.12 6.46
CA ILE A 53 8.40 20.69 7.61
C ILE A 53 8.31 21.77 8.68
N ARG A 54 8.05 21.36 9.93
CA ARG A 54 8.06 22.29 11.05
C ARG A 54 9.44 22.86 11.28
N THR A 55 9.54 24.19 11.27
CA THR A 55 10.75 24.94 11.63
C THR A 55 10.47 25.93 12.75
N SER A 56 11.51 26.54 13.30
CA SER A 56 11.38 27.64 14.27
C SER A 56 10.67 28.88 13.72
N ARG A 57 10.55 29.00 12.38
CA ARG A 57 9.85 30.08 11.68
C ARG A 57 8.42 29.70 11.26
N GLY A 58 7.95 28.51 11.64
CA GLY A 58 6.69 27.93 11.17
C GLY A 58 6.89 26.78 10.18
N ASP A 59 5.80 26.34 9.58
CA ASP A 59 5.79 25.25 8.61
C ASP A 59 6.30 25.75 7.25
N MET A 60 7.37 25.14 6.72
CA MET A 60 8.04 25.55 5.48
C MET A 60 8.13 24.39 4.50
N ALA A 61 7.88 24.66 3.21
CA ALA A 61 8.05 23.66 2.16
C ALA A 61 9.50 23.16 2.11
N VAL A 62 9.68 21.85 1.93
CA VAL A 62 10.99 21.20 1.97
C VAL A 62 11.98 21.79 0.96
N GLU A 63 11.52 22.15 -0.23
CA GLU A 63 12.30 22.80 -1.29
C GLU A 63 12.72 24.25 -0.97
N ALA A 64 12.12 24.87 0.05
CA ALA A 64 12.43 26.23 0.49
C ALA A 64 13.34 26.27 1.73
N LEU A 65 13.70 25.11 2.29
CA LEU A 65 14.63 25.00 3.41
C LEU A 65 16.07 25.20 2.94
N ALA A 66 16.90 25.75 3.83
CA ALA A 66 18.34 25.89 3.60
C ALA A 66 19.15 25.24 4.73
N VAL A 67 20.38 24.82 4.42
CA VAL A 67 21.35 24.41 5.44
C VAL A 67 21.53 25.54 6.45
N GLY A 68 21.47 25.20 7.74
CA GLY A 68 21.49 26.16 8.85
C GLY A 68 20.11 26.58 9.36
N ASP A 69 19.02 26.34 8.62
CA ASP A 69 17.67 26.50 9.15
C ASP A 69 17.43 25.54 10.33
N LEU A 70 16.59 25.96 11.28
CA LEU A 70 16.29 25.18 12.49
C LEU A 70 14.97 24.43 12.33
N ALA A 71 15.05 23.13 12.07
CA ALA A 71 13.90 22.23 12.11
C ALA A 71 13.50 21.98 13.57
N VAL A 72 12.19 21.96 13.87
CA VAL A 72 11.70 21.56 15.20
C VAL A 72 11.31 20.09 15.13
N THR A 73 11.98 19.27 15.94
CA THR A 73 11.76 17.83 15.99
C THR A 73 10.52 17.47 16.81
N ALA A 74 10.07 16.22 16.73
CA ALA A 74 8.91 15.75 17.49
C ALA A 74 9.11 15.84 19.02
N SER A 75 10.35 15.85 19.51
CA SER A 75 10.67 16.10 20.93
C SER A 75 10.59 17.58 21.33
N GLY A 76 10.37 18.49 20.38
CA GLY A 76 10.35 19.94 20.57
C GLY A 76 11.73 20.61 20.47
N ALA A 77 12.80 19.85 20.23
CA ALA A 77 14.13 20.41 20.05
C ALA A 77 14.26 21.11 18.69
N ALA A 78 14.86 22.31 18.68
CA ALA A 78 15.24 22.98 17.45
C ALA A 78 16.64 22.53 17.03
N ARG A 79 16.78 21.90 15.86
CA ARG A 79 18.03 21.34 15.35
C ARG A 79 18.41 21.93 14.00
N PRO A 80 19.70 22.29 13.79
CA PRO A 80 20.14 22.83 12.52
C PRO A 80 20.15 21.74 11.45
N ILE A 81 19.57 22.07 10.29
CA ILE A 81 19.71 21.27 9.08
C ILE A 81 21.17 21.36 8.62
N ARG A 82 21.82 20.21 8.48
CA ARG A 82 23.23 20.08 8.06
C ARG A 82 23.37 19.81 6.58
N TRP A 83 22.39 19.14 5.99
CA TRP A 83 22.40 18.81 4.59
C TRP A 83 20.97 18.67 4.06
N ILE A 84 20.79 19.09 2.82
CA ILE A 84 19.57 18.89 2.05
C ILE A 84 20.01 18.36 0.69
N GLY A 85 19.45 17.23 0.29
CA GLY A 85 19.69 16.66 -1.03
C GLY A 85 18.38 16.41 -1.75
N HIS A 86 18.39 16.51 -3.07
CA HIS A 86 17.18 16.25 -3.85
C HIS A 86 17.45 15.49 -5.14
N ARG A 87 16.40 14.83 -5.62
CA ARG A 87 16.42 14.11 -6.89
C ARG A 87 15.03 14.08 -7.51
N THR A 88 14.98 14.29 -8.82
CA THR A 88 13.76 14.11 -9.60
C THR A 88 13.77 12.74 -10.27
N VAL A 89 12.68 11.99 -10.15
CA VAL A 89 12.50 10.66 -10.74
C VAL A 89 11.36 10.71 -11.75
N GLU A 90 11.67 10.31 -12.99
CA GLU A 90 10.69 10.04 -14.05
C GLU A 90 10.17 8.61 -13.90
N THR A 91 9.15 8.42 -13.05
CA THR A 91 8.68 7.11 -12.58
C THR A 91 8.24 6.19 -13.73
N ARG A 92 7.61 6.73 -14.77
CA ARG A 92 7.19 5.95 -15.96
C ARG A 92 8.34 5.36 -16.77
N ARG A 93 9.54 5.93 -16.62
CA ARG A 93 10.77 5.45 -17.27
C ARG A 93 11.62 4.60 -16.34
N HIS A 94 11.20 4.43 -15.09
CA HIS A 94 11.87 3.57 -14.13
C HIS A 94 11.67 2.10 -14.54
N PRO A 95 12.71 1.24 -14.43
CA PRO A 95 12.57 -0.19 -14.72
C PRO A 95 11.46 -0.86 -13.89
N GLU A 96 11.24 -0.35 -12.68
CA GLU A 96 10.16 -0.76 -11.80
C GLU A 96 9.40 0.50 -11.33
N PRO A 97 8.39 0.99 -12.07
CA PRO A 97 7.73 2.26 -11.73
C PRO A 97 7.13 2.28 -10.31
N ALA A 98 6.60 1.14 -9.87
CA ALA A 98 6.08 0.97 -8.52
C ALA A 98 7.14 1.18 -7.44
N SER A 99 8.43 0.98 -7.75
CA SER A 99 9.49 1.21 -6.77
C SER A 99 9.74 2.69 -6.45
N ALA A 100 9.33 3.57 -7.36
CA ALA A 100 9.53 5.01 -7.27
C ALA A 100 8.26 5.80 -6.92
N TYR A 101 7.07 5.19 -7.02
CA TYR A 101 5.80 5.86 -6.73
C TYR A 101 5.70 6.26 -5.25
N PRO A 102 5.32 7.51 -4.94
CA PRO A 102 5.18 7.96 -3.56
C PRO A 102 4.05 7.21 -2.85
N VAL A 103 4.26 6.99 -1.55
CA VAL A 103 3.20 6.63 -0.63
C VAL A 103 2.55 7.92 -0.13
N ARG A 104 1.25 8.05 -0.41
CA ARG A 104 0.39 9.07 0.17
C ARG A 104 -0.17 8.59 1.49
N ILE A 105 0.07 9.39 2.52
CA ILE A 105 -0.58 9.31 3.82
C ILE A 105 -1.61 10.43 3.86
N ALA A 106 -2.90 10.07 3.80
CA ALA A 106 -4.00 11.02 3.79
C ALA A 106 -4.01 11.87 5.07
N ALA A 107 -4.53 13.09 4.97
CA ALA A 107 -4.82 13.91 6.13
C ALA A 107 -5.62 13.10 7.17
N HIS A 108 -5.21 13.25 8.42
CA HIS A 108 -5.80 12.62 9.59
C HIS A 108 -5.64 11.09 9.71
N ALA A 109 -4.81 10.44 8.86
CA ALA A 109 -4.64 8.99 8.80
C ALA A 109 -4.09 8.34 10.09
N PHE A 110 -3.25 9.05 10.85
CA PHE A 110 -2.68 8.62 12.14
C PHE A 110 -3.36 9.29 13.36
N GLY A 111 -4.46 10.01 13.12
CA GLY A 111 -5.17 10.80 14.13
C GLY A 111 -5.42 12.22 13.61
N GLU A 112 -6.23 13.00 14.33
CA GLU A 112 -6.53 14.37 13.91
C GLU A 112 -5.25 15.21 13.73
N GLY A 113 -5.14 15.91 12.60
CA GLY A 113 -3.97 16.72 12.24
C GLY A 113 -2.69 15.91 11.96
N ARG A 114 -2.79 14.58 11.83
CA ARG A 114 -1.63 13.69 11.65
C ARG A 114 -1.81 12.78 10.44
N PRO A 115 -1.30 13.19 9.27
CA PRO A 115 -0.86 14.55 8.93
C PRO A 115 -2.04 15.54 8.81
N ALA A 116 -1.78 16.85 8.84
CA ALA A 116 -2.78 17.91 8.70
C ALA A 116 -3.24 18.12 7.24
N ARG A 117 -2.38 17.73 6.29
CA ARG A 117 -2.65 17.65 4.86
C ARG A 117 -2.10 16.30 4.36
N ASP A 118 -2.44 15.92 3.14
CA ASP A 118 -1.87 14.72 2.55
C ASP A 118 -0.33 14.83 2.49
N LEU A 119 0.35 13.83 3.04
CA LEU A 119 1.81 13.73 3.04
C LEU A 119 2.24 12.69 2.00
N LEU A 120 3.13 13.10 1.10
CA LEU A 120 3.74 12.23 0.10
C LEU A 120 5.19 11.94 0.47
N VAL A 121 5.52 10.67 0.67
CA VAL A 121 6.87 10.20 1.00
C VAL A 121 7.27 9.05 0.08
N SER A 122 8.56 8.78 -0.03
CA SER A 122 9.02 7.58 -0.72
C SER A 122 8.61 6.31 0.06
N PRO A 123 8.51 5.15 -0.61
CA PRO A 123 8.03 3.91 0.01
C PRO A 123 8.80 3.47 1.26
N ALA A 124 10.12 3.63 1.29
CA ALA A 124 10.95 3.22 2.43
C ALA A 124 11.00 4.26 3.56
N HIS A 125 10.41 5.45 3.38
CA HIS A 125 10.49 6.51 4.37
C HIS A 125 9.83 6.09 5.68
N ALA A 126 10.58 6.13 6.79
CA ALA A 126 10.06 5.64 8.04
C ALA A 126 9.21 6.69 8.77
N ILE A 127 8.01 6.26 9.12
CA ILE A 127 7.06 7.03 9.92
C ILE A 127 7.26 6.66 11.39
N ALA A 128 7.34 7.66 12.25
CA ALA A 128 7.42 7.45 13.69
C ALA A 128 6.02 7.24 14.28
N VAL A 129 5.82 6.09 14.92
CA VAL A 129 4.54 5.66 15.48
C VAL A 129 4.72 5.29 16.93
N ASP A 130 3.85 5.80 17.81
CA ASP A 130 3.82 5.40 19.22
C ASP A 130 2.84 4.24 19.41
N VAL A 131 3.39 3.05 19.69
CA VAL A 131 2.59 1.83 19.88
C VAL A 131 2.96 1.10 21.16
N LEU A 132 4.25 1.05 21.50
CA LEU A 132 4.84 0.50 22.72
C LEU A 132 6.14 1.27 23.03
N GLY A 133 6.04 2.59 22.98
CA GLY A 133 7.17 3.47 22.69
C GLY A 133 7.22 3.83 21.20
N GLU A 134 7.97 4.88 20.90
CA GLU A 134 8.13 5.39 19.53
C GLU A 134 9.02 4.44 18.72
N VAL A 135 8.47 3.94 17.62
CA VAL A 135 9.13 3.06 16.65
C VAL A 135 9.08 3.67 15.25
N LEU A 136 9.97 3.22 14.38
CA LEU A 136 10.00 3.60 12.96
C LEU A 136 9.51 2.44 12.10
N ILE A 137 8.55 2.73 11.22
CA ILE A 137 8.00 1.76 10.27
C ILE A 137 7.98 2.39 8.86
N PRO A 138 8.53 1.73 7.82
CA PRO A 138 8.47 2.22 6.46
C PRO A 138 7.03 2.46 5.98
N ALA A 139 6.80 3.58 5.28
CA ALA A 139 5.47 3.94 4.79
C ALA A 139 4.83 2.85 3.92
N CYS A 140 5.61 2.12 3.11
CA CYS A 140 5.11 1.01 2.29
C CYS A 140 4.53 -0.14 3.12
N ARG A 141 5.01 -0.34 4.36
CA ARG A 141 4.49 -1.36 5.28
C ARG A 141 3.18 -0.94 5.93
N LEU A 142 2.78 0.33 5.81
CA LEU A 142 1.57 0.90 6.40
C LEU A 142 0.43 1.09 5.38
N ILE A 143 0.64 0.75 4.11
CA ILE A 143 -0.39 0.84 3.07
C ILE A 143 -1.59 -0.03 3.45
N ASN A 144 -2.77 0.59 3.46
CA ASN A 144 -4.05 -0.05 3.84
C ASN A 144 -5.11 0.06 2.74
N GLY A 145 -4.78 0.65 1.59
CA GLY A 145 -5.67 0.81 0.45
C GLY A 145 -6.75 1.88 0.61
N THR A 146 -6.70 2.67 1.70
CA THR A 146 -7.66 3.75 1.98
C THR A 146 -6.95 5.06 2.33
N THR A 147 -6.62 5.24 3.60
CA THR A 147 -5.97 6.44 4.14
C THR A 147 -4.46 6.42 3.88
N ILE A 148 -3.87 5.27 3.56
CA ILE A 148 -2.48 5.16 3.13
C ILE A 148 -2.44 4.34 1.84
N THR A 149 -2.02 4.98 0.75
CA THR A 149 -2.06 4.45 -0.63
C THR A 149 -0.78 4.79 -1.38
N GLN A 150 -0.40 3.98 -2.35
CA GLN A 150 0.69 4.33 -3.27
C GLN A 150 0.13 4.98 -4.55
N GLU A 151 0.72 6.08 -4.99
CA GLU A 151 0.18 6.89 -6.10
C GLU A 151 1.04 6.84 -7.35
N ALA A 152 0.44 6.40 -8.45
CA ALA A 152 1.07 6.44 -9.75
C ALA A 152 1.15 7.88 -10.26
N VAL A 153 2.32 8.48 -10.14
CA VAL A 153 2.65 9.81 -10.68
C VAL A 153 3.53 9.66 -11.90
N GLU A 154 3.63 10.67 -12.77
CA GLU A 154 4.57 10.64 -13.92
C GLU A 154 6.00 10.99 -13.53
N ARG A 155 6.11 11.91 -12.56
CA ARG A 155 7.34 12.49 -12.06
C ARG A 155 7.16 12.87 -10.60
N VAL A 156 8.18 12.67 -9.79
CA VAL A 156 8.24 13.13 -8.40
C VAL A 156 9.64 13.64 -8.08
N THR A 157 9.71 14.76 -7.34
CA THR A 157 10.97 15.28 -6.81
C THR A 157 11.02 15.03 -5.31
N TYR A 158 11.98 14.22 -4.92
CA TYR A 158 12.22 13.74 -3.57
C TYR A 158 13.35 14.52 -2.90
N TRP A 159 13.19 14.80 -1.62
CA TRP A 159 14.09 15.59 -0.79
C TRP A 159 14.48 14.84 0.48
N HIS A 160 15.73 15.03 0.89
CA HIS A 160 16.29 14.56 2.16
C HIS A 160 16.64 15.74 3.04
N ILE A 161 16.44 15.58 4.34
CA ILE A 161 16.81 16.57 5.34
C ILE A 161 17.65 15.87 6.40
N GLU A 162 18.93 16.20 6.47
CA GLU A 162 19.82 15.72 7.53
C GLU A 162 19.98 16.76 8.61
N LEU A 163 19.88 16.34 9.86
CA LEU A 163 20.11 17.17 11.03
C LEU A 163 21.52 16.94 11.59
N ASP A 164 21.87 17.66 12.66
CA ASP A 164 23.14 17.45 13.38
C ASP A 164 23.23 16.11 14.12
N SER A 165 22.09 15.45 14.36
CA SER A 165 22.02 14.01 14.59
C SER A 165 20.66 13.48 14.14
N HIS A 166 20.63 12.19 13.78
CA HIS A 166 19.41 11.53 13.34
C HIS A 166 18.31 11.64 14.40
N ASP A 167 17.17 12.20 14.01
CA ASP A 167 16.02 12.49 14.87
C ASP A 167 14.72 12.49 14.05
N ILE A 168 13.59 12.75 14.71
CA ILE A 168 12.25 12.74 14.12
C ILE A 168 11.79 14.16 13.78
N LEU A 169 11.53 14.42 12.51
CA LEU A 169 10.94 15.66 11.99
C LEU A 169 9.41 15.63 12.13
N LEU A 170 8.79 16.81 12.04
CA LEU A 170 7.34 16.93 11.90
C LEU A 170 7.04 17.37 10.46
N ALA A 171 6.58 16.42 9.63
CA ALA A 171 6.22 16.63 8.23
C ALA A 171 4.69 16.65 8.09
N GLU A 172 4.11 17.77 7.66
CA GLU A 172 2.67 18.01 7.70
C GLU A 172 2.06 17.74 9.10
N GLY A 173 2.85 17.89 10.16
CA GLY A 173 2.46 17.54 11.53
C GLY A 173 2.57 16.04 11.90
N LEU A 174 2.91 15.16 10.96
CA LEU A 174 3.20 13.75 11.22
C LEU A 174 4.69 13.55 11.57
N PRO A 175 5.00 12.87 12.69
CA PRO A 175 6.35 12.45 13.02
C PRO A 175 6.95 11.49 11.97
N ALA A 176 8.08 11.86 11.36
CA ALA A 176 8.77 11.06 10.35
C ALA A 176 10.29 11.22 10.46
N GLU A 177 11.05 10.24 9.98
CA GLU A 177 12.52 10.25 10.15
C GLU A 177 13.20 11.40 9.40
N SER A 178 14.25 11.97 10.00
CA SER A 178 15.26 12.72 9.24
C SER A 178 16.15 11.75 8.46
N TYR A 179 16.93 12.27 7.51
CA TYR A 179 17.86 11.45 6.77
C TYR A 179 18.95 10.88 7.69
N LEU A 180 19.07 9.55 7.68
CA LEU A 180 20.22 8.84 8.21
C LEU A 180 21.19 8.55 7.07
N ASP A 181 22.34 9.24 7.07
CA ASP A 181 23.39 8.95 6.10
C ASP A 181 23.99 7.57 6.40
N CYS A 182 23.58 6.58 5.62
CA CYS A 182 24.10 5.23 5.67
C CYS A 182 25.19 5.00 4.60
N GLY A 183 25.62 6.02 3.84
CA GLY A 183 26.53 5.87 2.68
C GLY A 183 25.84 6.06 1.32
N ASN A 184 24.59 6.55 1.35
CA ASN A 184 23.74 6.82 0.19
C ASN A 184 23.78 8.29 -0.29
N ARG A 185 24.55 9.18 0.37
CA ARG A 185 24.68 10.59 -0.05
C ARG A 185 25.17 10.74 -1.51
N ARG A 186 25.97 9.79 -2.00
CA ARG A 186 26.51 9.73 -3.37
C ARG A 186 25.47 9.69 -4.50
N PHE A 187 24.19 9.51 -4.17
CA PHE A 187 23.10 9.35 -5.13
C PHE A 187 22.29 10.64 -5.41
N PHE A 188 22.66 11.76 -4.78
CA PHE A 188 21.97 13.05 -4.89
C PHE A 188 22.79 14.06 -5.69
N ALA A 189 22.10 15.07 -6.24
CA ALA A 189 22.74 16.11 -7.07
C ALA A 189 23.84 16.87 -6.33
N GLU A 190 23.77 16.89 -4.99
CA GLU A 190 24.69 17.55 -4.08
C GLU A 190 25.83 16.63 -3.58
N ALA A 191 26.05 15.46 -4.21
CA ALA A 191 27.18 14.58 -3.91
C ALA A 191 28.50 15.08 -4.52
N ASP A 192 29.62 14.95 -3.80
CA ASP A 192 30.97 15.28 -4.29
C ASP A 192 31.41 14.43 -5.50
N ILE A 193 30.83 13.24 -5.69
CA ILE A 193 31.04 12.37 -6.86
C ILE A 193 29.69 11.73 -7.20
N THR A 194 29.09 12.11 -8.35
CA THR A 194 27.89 11.48 -8.88
C THR A 194 28.28 10.21 -9.64
N ASP A 195 28.08 9.04 -9.04
CA ASP A 195 28.26 7.75 -9.74
C ASP A 195 26.96 7.39 -10.49
N LEU A 196 26.99 7.55 -11.81
CA LEU A 196 25.87 7.25 -12.72
C LEU A 196 25.66 5.74 -12.96
N GLY A 197 26.56 4.87 -12.48
CA GLY A 197 26.54 3.41 -12.72
C GLY A 197 26.19 2.54 -11.52
N ALA A 198 26.01 3.12 -10.32
CA ALA A 198 25.70 2.36 -9.11
C ALA A 198 24.18 2.07 -8.98
N SER A 199 23.83 0.84 -8.58
CA SER A 199 22.45 0.48 -8.24
C SER A 199 22.00 1.26 -6.99
N PRO A 200 20.95 2.10 -7.09
CA PRO A 200 20.50 2.98 -6.01
C PRO A 200 19.87 2.24 -4.82
N ASP A 201 19.58 0.94 -4.99
CA ASP A 201 18.80 0.14 -4.04
C ASP A 201 19.64 -0.67 -3.04
N ALA A 202 20.98 -0.63 -3.17
CA ALA A 202 21.86 -1.35 -2.26
C ALA A 202 21.85 -0.74 -0.85
N ARG A 203 21.42 -1.53 0.15
CA ARG A 203 21.58 -1.20 1.58
C ARG A 203 23.08 -1.01 1.85
N PRO A 204 23.55 0.17 2.28
CA PRO A 204 24.99 0.37 2.42
C PRO A 204 25.51 -0.22 3.74
N ASP A 205 26.78 -0.66 3.71
CA ASP A 205 27.50 -1.26 4.84
C ASP A 205 27.81 -0.21 5.92
N GLY A 206 26.80 0.15 6.73
CA GLY A 206 26.93 1.15 7.78
C GLY A 206 26.27 0.74 9.09
N THR A 207 27.05 0.72 10.18
CA THR A 207 26.64 0.38 11.56
C THR A 207 25.99 1.56 12.30
N ARG A 208 25.24 2.44 11.62
CA ARG A 208 24.57 3.56 12.30
C ARG A 208 23.22 3.12 12.85
N SER A 209 23.05 3.25 14.17
CA SER A 209 21.78 3.00 14.83
C SER A 209 20.79 4.10 14.45
N SER A 210 19.58 3.69 14.05
CA SER A 210 18.45 4.60 13.95
C SER A 210 18.16 5.26 15.31
N CYS A 211 17.52 6.42 15.30
CA CYS A 211 17.19 7.18 16.50
C CYS A 211 16.09 6.50 17.32
N ARG A 212 15.37 5.55 16.73
CA ARG A 212 14.34 4.70 17.34
C ARG A 212 14.44 3.27 16.79
N PRO A 213 13.88 2.25 17.49
CA PRO A 213 13.75 0.91 16.95
C PRO A 213 13.01 0.90 15.61
N PHE A 214 13.55 0.16 14.65
CA PHE A 214 13.03 0.09 13.28
C PHE A 214 12.38 -1.28 13.05
N HIS A 215 11.16 -1.30 12.54
CA HIS A 215 10.38 -2.51 12.30
C HIS A 215 9.88 -2.56 10.85
N GLU A 216 10.32 -3.57 10.10
CA GLU A 216 9.87 -3.82 8.72
C GLU A 216 8.63 -4.73 8.68
N ASP A 217 8.49 -5.60 9.67
CA ASP A 217 7.40 -6.57 9.80
C ASP A 217 7.18 -7.00 11.26
N GLY A 218 6.32 -8.00 11.44
CA GLY A 218 6.04 -8.63 12.71
C GLY A 218 4.95 -7.96 13.55
N PRO A 219 4.76 -8.40 14.80
CA PRO A 219 3.59 -8.05 15.62
C PRO A 219 3.42 -6.55 15.88
N VAL A 220 4.52 -5.79 15.90
CA VAL A 220 4.50 -4.33 16.07
C VAL A 220 3.86 -3.66 14.86
N VAL A 221 4.25 -4.07 13.65
CA VAL A 221 3.68 -3.55 12.40
C VAL A 221 2.21 -3.97 12.27
N ASP A 222 1.89 -5.21 12.61
CA ASP A 222 0.50 -5.70 12.59
C ASP A 222 -0.42 -4.90 13.52
N LEU A 223 0.06 -4.58 14.73
CA LEU A 223 -0.68 -3.75 15.68
C LEU A 223 -0.92 -2.33 15.13
N VAL A 224 0.07 -1.72 14.48
CA VAL A 224 -0.10 -0.41 13.83
C VAL A 224 -1.09 -0.49 12.68
N ARG A 225 -1.06 -1.56 11.86
CA ARG A 225 -2.04 -1.79 10.78
C ARG A 225 -3.47 -1.92 11.30
N VAL A 226 -3.67 -2.59 12.44
CA VAL A 226 -4.97 -2.66 13.11
C VAL A 226 -5.44 -1.26 13.51
N ARG A 227 -4.59 -0.46 14.17
CA ARG A 227 -4.94 0.92 14.55
C ARG A 227 -5.29 1.80 13.35
N LEU A 228 -4.56 1.65 12.23
CA LEU A 228 -4.82 2.38 10.99
C LEU A 228 -6.14 1.97 10.34
N ARG A 229 -6.52 0.69 10.44
CA ARG A 229 -7.84 0.20 10.02
C ARG A 229 -8.95 0.84 10.84
N ASP A 230 -8.85 0.77 12.17
CA ASP A 230 -9.84 1.37 13.08
C ASP A 230 -9.98 2.87 12.81
N ARG A 231 -8.85 3.53 12.52
CA ARG A 231 -8.85 4.95 12.14
C ARG A 231 -9.54 5.20 10.80
N ALA A 232 -9.32 4.37 9.79
CA ALA A 232 -10.02 4.49 8.51
C ALA A 232 -11.54 4.34 8.69
N GLU A 233 -11.98 3.39 9.52
CA GLU A 233 -13.40 3.22 9.85
C GLU A 233 -13.98 4.43 10.59
N ALA A 234 -13.23 4.99 11.55
CA ALA A 234 -13.61 6.23 12.21
C ALA A 234 -13.70 7.45 11.26
N LEU A 235 -12.97 7.41 10.14
CA LEU A 235 -13.06 8.39 9.05
C LEU A 235 -14.19 8.07 8.04
N GLY A 236 -15.02 7.07 8.32
CA GLY A 236 -16.20 6.72 7.53
C GLY A 236 -15.96 5.71 6.40
N TRP A 237 -14.76 5.15 6.29
CA TRP A 237 -14.52 4.01 5.41
C TRP A 237 -15.22 2.77 5.94
N ARG A 238 -15.70 1.90 5.05
CA ARG A 238 -16.35 0.65 5.46
C ARG A 238 -15.87 -0.51 4.62
N ILE A 239 -15.76 -1.68 5.24
CA ILE A 239 -15.48 -2.92 4.54
C ILE A 239 -16.80 -3.55 4.10
N GLU A 240 -16.91 -3.83 2.81
CA GLU A 240 -18.08 -4.49 2.22
C GLU A 240 -17.69 -5.86 1.66
N ALA A 241 -18.41 -6.89 2.11
CA ALA A 241 -18.32 -8.22 1.52
C ALA A 241 -19.30 -8.33 0.34
N ALA A 242 -18.78 -8.69 -0.83
CA ALA A 242 -19.56 -8.98 -2.02
C ALA A 242 -19.08 -10.34 -2.59
N PRO A 243 -19.75 -11.46 -2.27
CA PRO A 243 -19.22 -12.81 -2.55
C PRO A 243 -18.84 -13.07 -4.00
N MET A 244 -19.55 -12.46 -4.96
CA MET A 244 -19.25 -12.56 -6.39
C MET A 244 -18.45 -11.37 -6.93
N ALA A 245 -18.10 -10.37 -6.11
CA ALA A 245 -17.35 -9.17 -6.52
C ALA A 245 -17.85 -8.53 -7.84
N ASP A 246 -19.17 -8.48 -8.07
CA ASP A 246 -19.73 -7.93 -9.32
C ASP A 246 -19.22 -8.67 -10.57
N LEU A 247 -19.07 -10.00 -10.49
CA LEU A 247 -18.59 -10.85 -11.58
C LEU A 247 -19.51 -10.75 -12.81
N HIS A 248 -18.91 -10.42 -13.95
CA HIS A 248 -19.59 -10.36 -15.23
C HIS A 248 -18.64 -10.70 -16.39
N LEU A 249 -19.20 -10.95 -17.57
CA LEU A 249 -18.41 -11.07 -18.80
C LEU A 249 -18.53 -9.79 -19.63
N VAL A 250 -17.44 -9.44 -20.31
CA VAL A 250 -17.41 -8.37 -21.30
C VAL A 250 -17.04 -8.96 -22.67
N ALA A 251 -17.89 -8.70 -23.66
CA ALA A 251 -17.77 -9.13 -25.05
C ALA A 251 -17.77 -7.90 -25.98
N GLY A 252 -16.59 -7.36 -26.30
CA GLY A 252 -16.50 -6.01 -26.88
C GLY A 252 -17.12 -4.99 -25.92
N ASP A 253 -18.14 -4.25 -26.38
CA ASP A 253 -18.84 -3.26 -25.55
C ASP A 253 -20.03 -3.83 -24.76
N ARG A 254 -20.31 -5.13 -24.89
CA ARG A 254 -21.48 -5.76 -24.25
C ARG A 254 -21.12 -6.41 -22.92
N VAL A 255 -21.85 -6.04 -21.88
CA VAL A 255 -21.79 -6.70 -20.57
C VAL A 255 -22.82 -7.84 -20.50
N VAL A 256 -22.38 -9.03 -20.08
CA VAL A 256 -23.22 -10.21 -19.85
C VAL A 256 -23.18 -10.53 -18.35
N ARG A 257 -24.34 -10.50 -17.70
CA ARG A 257 -24.48 -10.84 -16.28
C ARG A 257 -24.79 -12.32 -16.09
N PRO A 258 -24.28 -12.95 -15.03
CA PRO A 258 -24.58 -14.35 -14.75
C PRO A 258 -25.89 -14.52 -13.98
N ASP A 259 -26.49 -15.70 -14.12
CA ASP A 259 -27.33 -16.27 -13.07
C ASP A 259 -26.41 -16.82 -11.97
N VAL A 260 -26.68 -16.50 -10.71
CA VAL A 260 -25.82 -16.92 -9.58
C VAL A 260 -26.59 -17.81 -8.62
N GLU A 261 -25.99 -18.95 -8.26
CA GLU A 261 -26.42 -19.83 -7.18
C GLU A 261 -25.22 -20.14 -6.28
N GLY A 262 -25.27 -19.69 -5.02
CA GLY A 262 -24.14 -19.82 -4.10
C GLY A 262 -22.88 -19.12 -4.63
N LEU A 263 -21.82 -19.91 -4.86
CA LEU A 263 -20.53 -19.46 -5.41
C LEU A 263 -20.34 -19.88 -6.88
N THR A 264 -21.41 -20.29 -7.56
CA THR A 264 -21.38 -20.65 -8.97
C THR A 264 -22.15 -19.61 -9.80
N ALA A 265 -21.45 -19.00 -10.75
CA ALA A 265 -22.02 -18.14 -11.77
C ALA A 265 -22.19 -18.92 -13.08
N ARG A 266 -23.37 -18.81 -13.69
CA ARG A 266 -23.68 -19.35 -15.01
C ARG A 266 -23.96 -18.22 -15.99
N PHE A 267 -23.19 -18.17 -17.08
CA PHE A 267 -23.37 -17.23 -18.17
C PHE A 267 -23.97 -17.92 -19.38
N VAL A 268 -24.81 -17.19 -20.12
CA VAL A 268 -25.45 -17.67 -21.36
C VAL A 268 -24.95 -16.83 -22.52
N LEU A 269 -24.34 -17.48 -23.50
CA LEU A 269 -23.63 -16.83 -24.60
C LEU A 269 -23.99 -17.51 -25.94
N PRO A 270 -24.05 -16.78 -27.06
CA PRO A 270 -24.04 -17.42 -28.38
C PRO A 270 -22.73 -18.18 -28.63
N ALA A 271 -22.77 -19.33 -29.31
CA ALA A 271 -21.57 -20.11 -29.62
C ALA A 271 -20.55 -19.38 -30.50
N GLU A 272 -21.02 -18.44 -31.32
CA GLU A 272 -20.18 -17.58 -32.19
C GLU A 272 -19.53 -16.41 -31.44
N THR A 273 -19.66 -16.35 -30.11
CA THR A 273 -19.05 -15.29 -29.30
C THR A 273 -17.53 -15.41 -29.37
N GLY A 274 -16.87 -14.32 -29.76
CA GLY A 274 -15.41 -14.18 -29.75
C GLY A 274 -14.86 -14.08 -28.33
N ASP A 275 -13.59 -13.70 -28.19
CA ASP A 275 -12.92 -13.63 -26.89
C ASP A 275 -13.68 -12.76 -25.87
N LEU A 276 -13.68 -13.23 -24.63
CA LEU A 276 -14.40 -12.63 -23.52
C LEU A 276 -13.44 -12.21 -22.42
N ARG A 277 -13.82 -11.20 -21.64
CA ARG A 277 -13.16 -10.90 -20.37
C ARG A 277 -14.06 -11.25 -19.21
N LEU A 278 -13.56 -12.08 -18.30
CA LEU A 278 -14.15 -12.30 -16.98
C LEU A 278 -13.71 -11.16 -16.05
N VAL A 279 -14.66 -10.28 -15.76
CA VAL A 279 -14.42 -9.04 -15.03
C VAL A 279 -15.03 -9.15 -13.63
N SER A 280 -14.27 -8.72 -12.63
CA SER A 280 -14.75 -8.59 -11.25
C SER A 280 -14.06 -7.41 -10.59
N ARG A 281 -14.64 -6.92 -9.49
CA ARG A 281 -13.96 -6.00 -8.60
C ARG A 281 -12.80 -6.71 -7.93
N THR A 282 -11.74 -5.97 -7.67
CA THR A 282 -10.52 -6.48 -7.07
C THR A 282 -10.33 -5.98 -5.66
N SER A 283 -9.57 -6.73 -4.88
CA SER A 283 -9.03 -6.30 -3.60
C SER A 283 -7.57 -6.73 -3.47
N VAL A 284 -6.89 -6.26 -2.44
CA VAL A 284 -5.54 -6.69 -2.09
C VAL A 284 -5.62 -7.29 -0.69
N PRO A 285 -5.32 -8.59 -0.49
CA PRO A 285 -5.45 -9.23 0.81
C PRO A 285 -4.79 -8.46 1.95
N ALA A 286 -3.56 -7.98 1.75
CA ALA A 286 -2.83 -7.20 2.76
C ALA A 286 -3.54 -5.91 3.21
N HIS A 287 -4.46 -5.36 2.41
CA HIS A 287 -5.20 -4.14 2.75
C HIS A 287 -6.48 -4.43 3.54
N VAL A 288 -7.07 -5.62 3.38
CA VAL A 288 -8.42 -5.92 3.85
C VAL A 288 -8.49 -7.06 4.85
N LEU A 289 -7.51 -7.96 4.88
CA LEU A 289 -7.42 -9.07 5.83
C LEU A 289 -6.31 -8.80 6.87
N PRO A 290 -6.62 -8.82 8.19
CA PRO A 290 -5.61 -8.72 9.23
C PRO A 290 -4.55 -9.83 9.11
N GLY A 291 -3.27 -9.47 9.23
CA GLY A 291 -2.14 -10.41 9.16
C GLY A 291 -1.82 -10.96 7.76
N ALA A 292 -2.58 -10.60 6.73
CA ALA A 292 -2.26 -11.01 5.36
C ALA A 292 -1.05 -10.23 4.82
N GLY A 293 -0.08 -10.95 4.27
CA GLY A 293 1.09 -10.36 3.59
C GLY A 293 0.95 -10.26 2.07
N ASP A 294 -0.07 -10.89 1.48
CA ASP A 294 -0.25 -10.93 0.03
C ASP A 294 -0.65 -9.56 -0.53
N ALA A 295 0.27 -8.97 -1.28
CA ALA A 295 0.13 -7.65 -1.92
C ALA A 295 -0.42 -7.72 -3.35
N ARG A 296 -0.75 -8.91 -3.87
CA ARG A 296 -1.31 -9.06 -5.21
C ARG A 296 -2.69 -8.40 -5.28
N ARG A 297 -2.98 -7.79 -6.42
CA ARG A 297 -4.34 -7.35 -6.78
C ARG A 297 -5.13 -8.56 -7.30
N LEU A 298 -6.11 -9.01 -6.52
CA LEU A 298 -6.87 -10.23 -6.77
C LEU A 298 -8.34 -9.89 -7.02
N GLY A 299 -8.93 -10.50 -8.06
CA GLY A 299 -10.36 -10.52 -8.34
C GLY A 299 -11.05 -11.67 -7.60
N VAL A 300 -11.53 -12.66 -8.34
CA VAL A 300 -12.15 -13.87 -7.78
C VAL A 300 -11.21 -15.08 -7.82
N ALA A 301 -11.33 -15.99 -6.85
CA ALA A 301 -10.62 -17.26 -6.79
C ALA A 301 -11.45 -18.35 -7.48
N LEU A 302 -10.99 -18.86 -8.61
CA LEU A 302 -11.68 -19.91 -9.36
C LEU A 302 -11.33 -21.29 -8.80
N ALA A 303 -12.33 -22.08 -8.42
CA ALA A 303 -12.20 -23.51 -8.11
C ALA A 303 -12.49 -24.39 -9.32
N ALA A 304 -13.39 -23.97 -10.21
CA ALA A 304 -13.68 -24.72 -11.43
C ALA A 304 -14.19 -23.80 -12.54
N LEU A 305 -13.88 -24.19 -13.78
CA LEU A 305 -14.41 -23.59 -14.99
C LEU A 305 -14.97 -24.71 -15.87
N ALA A 306 -16.16 -24.53 -16.42
CA ALA A 306 -16.77 -25.53 -17.29
C ALA A 306 -17.65 -24.90 -18.37
N VAL A 307 -17.74 -25.56 -19.52
CA VAL A 307 -18.58 -25.15 -20.65
C VAL A 307 -19.44 -26.31 -21.15
N ASP A 308 -20.65 -25.99 -21.60
CA ASP A 308 -21.53 -26.93 -22.30
C ASP A 308 -22.48 -26.18 -23.26
N ASP A 309 -23.17 -26.92 -24.11
CA ASP A 309 -24.15 -26.40 -25.06
C ASP A 309 -25.59 -26.89 -24.79
N GLY A 310 -25.83 -27.47 -23.60
CA GLY A 310 -27.10 -28.08 -23.23
C GLY A 310 -27.48 -29.36 -23.97
N LEU A 311 -26.69 -29.79 -24.97
CA LEU A 311 -26.92 -31.02 -25.74
C LEU A 311 -25.86 -32.08 -25.42
N GLY A 312 -24.62 -31.66 -25.18
CA GLY A 312 -23.49 -32.51 -24.85
C GLY A 312 -23.20 -32.65 -23.35
N ALA A 313 -22.18 -33.45 -23.04
CA ALA A 313 -21.64 -33.53 -21.69
C ALA A 313 -20.91 -32.24 -21.31
N VAL A 314 -20.93 -31.92 -20.02
CA VAL A 314 -20.22 -30.77 -19.46
C VAL A 314 -18.72 -30.95 -19.64
N ARG A 315 -18.06 -30.01 -20.31
CA ARG A 315 -16.61 -30.02 -20.50
C ARG A 315 -15.95 -29.13 -19.46
N ALA A 316 -15.21 -29.75 -18.54
CA ALA A 316 -14.35 -29.02 -17.62
C ALA A 316 -13.17 -28.39 -18.37
N ILE A 317 -12.84 -27.16 -18.00
CA ILE A 317 -11.61 -26.47 -18.38
C ILE A 317 -10.73 -26.47 -17.14
N THR A 318 -9.54 -27.08 -17.25
CA THR A 318 -8.63 -27.16 -16.12
C THR A 318 -8.06 -25.78 -15.80
N LEU A 319 -7.80 -25.50 -14.53
CA LEU A 319 -7.32 -24.17 -14.12
C LEU A 319 -5.88 -23.88 -14.58
N ASP A 320 -5.11 -24.92 -14.91
CA ASP A 320 -3.77 -24.86 -15.50
C ASP A 320 -3.80 -24.80 -17.04
N ASP A 321 -4.97 -24.69 -17.68
CA ASP A 321 -5.07 -24.63 -19.14
C ASP A 321 -4.19 -23.47 -19.67
N PRO A 322 -3.29 -23.74 -20.63
CA PRO A 322 -2.32 -22.76 -21.11
C PRO A 322 -2.96 -21.54 -21.78
N ARG A 323 -4.24 -21.61 -22.14
CA ARG A 323 -4.99 -20.48 -22.69
C ARG A 323 -5.44 -19.47 -21.64
N LEU A 324 -5.46 -19.87 -20.36
CA LEU A 324 -5.80 -19.01 -19.22
C LEU A 324 -4.54 -18.29 -18.75
N GLU A 325 -3.98 -17.41 -19.58
CA GLU A 325 -2.74 -16.69 -19.26
C GLU A 325 -3.05 -15.25 -18.85
N ALA A 326 -3.58 -14.45 -19.77
CA ALA A 326 -3.81 -13.03 -19.55
C ALA A 326 -4.89 -12.78 -18.48
N GLY A 327 -4.47 -12.12 -17.40
CA GLY A 327 -5.31 -11.74 -16.26
C GLY A 327 -5.58 -12.85 -15.25
N PHE A 328 -4.74 -13.90 -15.25
CA PHE A 328 -4.72 -14.93 -14.21
C PHE A 328 -3.39 -14.92 -13.47
N HIS A 329 -3.46 -15.08 -12.15
CA HIS A 329 -2.29 -15.32 -11.30
C HIS A 329 -1.85 -16.80 -11.41
N PRO A 330 -0.64 -17.14 -10.90
CA PRO A 330 -0.26 -18.53 -10.68
C PRO A 330 -1.29 -19.31 -9.86
N LEU A 331 -1.27 -20.63 -9.99
CA LEU A 331 -2.11 -21.51 -9.18
C LEU A 331 -1.73 -21.42 -7.71
N ASP A 332 -2.74 -21.33 -6.85
CA ASP A 332 -2.62 -21.40 -5.41
C ASP A 332 -3.30 -22.69 -4.93
N GLY A 333 -2.93 -23.14 -3.72
CA GLY A 333 -3.57 -24.28 -3.08
C GLY A 333 -3.10 -24.47 -1.65
N ASP A 334 -3.90 -25.19 -0.87
CA ASP A 334 -3.62 -25.53 0.54
C ASP A 334 -3.24 -27.02 0.71
N GLY A 335 -2.97 -27.71 -0.40
CA GLY A 335 -2.71 -29.15 -0.45
C GLY A 335 -3.98 -30.03 -0.49
N THR A 336 -5.17 -29.47 -0.23
CA THR A 336 -6.45 -30.18 -0.31
C THR A 336 -7.31 -29.70 -1.48
N ALA A 337 -7.24 -28.41 -1.78
CA ALA A 337 -7.88 -27.79 -2.93
C ALA A 337 -6.89 -26.92 -3.69
N THR A 338 -7.15 -26.75 -4.98
CA THR A 338 -6.41 -25.86 -5.87
C THR A 338 -7.36 -24.84 -6.44
N TRP A 339 -6.92 -23.58 -6.49
CA TRP A 339 -7.68 -22.51 -7.10
C TRP A 339 -6.76 -21.58 -7.88
N ARG A 340 -7.36 -20.72 -8.71
CA ARG A 340 -6.63 -19.73 -9.48
C ARG A 340 -7.27 -18.36 -9.37
N TRP A 341 -6.51 -17.37 -8.93
CA TRP A 341 -7.01 -16.00 -8.86
C TRP A 341 -7.00 -15.33 -10.23
N THR A 342 -8.06 -14.59 -10.53
CA THR A 342 -8.06 -13.57 -11.60
C THR A 342 -7.42 -12.27 -11.09
N ASP A 343 -6.96 -11.39 -11.97
CA ASP A 343 -6.47 -10.04 -11.65
C ASP A 343 -7.57 -8.95 -11.67
N GLY A 344 -8.80 -9.35 -11.98
CA GLY A 344 -9.97 -8.47 -12.15
C GLY A 344 -10.46 -8.36 -13.59
N ALA A 345 -9.68 -8.76 -14.60
CA ALA A 345 -10.08 -8.70 -16.01
C ALA A 345 -9.44 -9.81 -16.86
N ALA A 346 -9.74 -11.06 -16.51
CA ALA A 346 -9.12 -12.25 -17.10
C ALA A 346 -9.66 -12.59 -18.49
N LEU A 347 -8.76 -12.89 -19.45
CA LEU A 347 -9.13 -13.24 -20.82
C LEU A 347 -9.57 -14.69 -20.92
N LEU A 348 -10.76 -14.92 -21.49
CA LEU A 348 -11.29 -16.22 -21.85
C LEU A 348 -11.37 -16.30 -23.39
N PRO A 349 -10.43 -16.98 -24.06
CA PRO A 349 -10.42 -17.03 -25.52
C PRO A 349 -11.54 -17.92 -26.06
N ALA A 350 -12.05 -17.59 -27.26
CA ALA A 350 -13.16 -18.30 -27.89
C ALA A 350 -12.90 -19.79 -28.14
N SER A 351 -11.62 -20.17 -28.24
CA SER A 351 -11.19 -21.57 -28.35
C SER A 351 -11.64 -22.42 -27.15
N LEU A 352 -11.95 -21.81 -25.99
CA LEU A 352 -12.45 -22.52 -24.82
C LEU A 352 -13.80 -23.18 -25.05
N TRP A 353 -14.66 -22.64 -25.92
CA TRP A 353 -15.99 -23.18 -26.27
C TRP A 353 -16.09 -23.57 -27.75
N GLN A 354 -14.96 -23.76 -28.42
CA GLN A 354 -14.94 -24.28 -29.78
C GLN A 354 -15.65 -25.65 -29.84
N GLY A 355 -16.54 -25.81 -30.82
CA GLY A 355 -17.32 -27.03 -31.03
C GLY A 355 -18.69 -27.04 -30.36
N CYS A 356 -18.98 -26.13 -29.44
CA CYS A 356 -20.33 -25.92 -28.92
C CYS A 356 -21.25 -25.35 -30.01
N ARG A 357 -22.55 -25.67 -29.96
CA ARG A 357 -23.53 -25.24 -30.99
C ARG A 357 -24.65 -24.40 -30.39
N GLY A 358 -25.04 -23.35 -31.10
CA GLY A 358 -26.16 -22.49 -30.70
C GLY A 358 -25.83 -21.66 -29.46
N THR A 359 -26.11 -22.18 -28.28
CA THR A 359 -25.93 -21.50 -26.99
C THR A 359 -24.86 -22.20 -26.18
N VAL A 360 -23.96 -21.43 -25.56
CA VAL A 360 -22.93 -21.88 -24.63
C VAL A 360 -23.33 -21.45 -23.22
N PHE A 361 -23.27 -22.40 -22.30
CA PHE A 361 -23.34 -22.19 -20.86
C PHE A 361 -21.93 -22.24 -20.28
N LEU A 362 -21.41 -21.08 -19.89
CA LEU A 362 -20.14 -21.00 -19.16
C LEU A 362 -20.45 -20.98 -17.65
N ARG A 363 -19.91 -21.96 -16.92
CA ARG A 363 -19.98 -22.05 -15.47
C ARG A 363 -18.65 -21.70 -14.85
N VAL A 364 -18.69 -20.74 -13.92
CA VAL A 364 -17.56 -20.28 -13.14
C VAL A 364 -17.88 -20.56 -11.67
N THR A 365 -17.14 -21.46 -11.03
CA THR A 365 -17.31 -21.78 -9.60
C THR A 365 -16.14 -21.21 -8.82
N LEU A 366 -16.44 -20.45 -7.77
CA LEU A 366 -15.44 -19.84 -6.91
C LEU A 366 -15.02 -20.80 -5.78
N ALA A 367 -13.74 -20.74 -5.39
CA ALA A 367 -13.21 -21.51 -4.26
C ALA A 367 -13.71 -21.01 -2.90
N GLY A 368 -14.09 -19.73 -2.85
CA GLY A 368 -14.68 -19.08 -1.69
C GLY A 368 -15.31 -17.74 -2.11
N PRO A 369 -15.95 -17.03 -1.18
CA PRO A 369 -16.39 -15.67 -1.42
C PRO A 369 -15.21 -14.80 -1.85
N ALA A 370 -15.46 -13.87 -2.79
CA ALA A 370 -14.47 -12.88 -3.16
C ALA A 370 -14.03 -12.04 -1.96
N LEU A 371 -12.81 -11.51 -2.05
CA LEU A 371 -12.23 -10.69 -1.00
C LEU A 371 -13.12 -9.48 -0.70
N PRO A 372 -13.26 -9.11 0.58
CA PRO A 372 -13.96 -7.89 0.93
C PRO A 372 -13.19 -6.68 0.40
N ARG A 373 -13.87 -5.55 0.25
CA ARG A 373 -13.27 -4.31 -0.26
C ARG A 373 -13.60 -3.13 0.62
N TRP A 374 -12.71 -2.15 0.62
CA TRP A 374 -12.99 -0.84 1.17
C TRP A 374 -13.99 -0.08 0.29
N VAL A 375 -14.92 0.61 0.93
CA VAL A 375 -15.85 1.54 0.32
C VAL A 375 -15.67 2.88 1.01
N ALA A 376 -15.39 3.91 0.20
CA ALA A 376 -15.19 5.26 0.69
C ALA A 376 -16.47 5.81 1.36
N PRO A 377 -16.34 6.72 2.34
CA PRO A 377 -17.47 7.48 2.83
C PRO A 377 -18.12 8.26 1.68
N PRO A 378 -19.44 8.51 1.72
CA PRO A 378 -20.07 9.41 0.76
C PRO A 378 -19.43 10.79 0.88
N GLU A 379 -19.05 11.40 -0.25
CA GLU A 379 -18.48 12.74 -0.22
C GLU A 379 -19.44 13.74 0.44
N PRO A 380 -18.94 14.67 1.27
CA PRO A 380 -19.74 15.76 1.77
C PRO A 380 -20.39 16.51 0.60
N VAL A 381 -21.70 16.75 0.68
CA VAL A 381 -22.54 17.37 -0.36
C VAL A 381 -21.99 18.74 -0.83
N GLU A 382 -21.12 19.38 -0.05
CA GLU A 382 -20.53 20.69 -0.32
C GLU A 382 -19.46 20.66 -1.43
N ALA A 383 -18.84 19.51 -1.76
CA ALA A 383 -17.85 19.41 -2.83
C ALA A 383 -18.44 19.42 -4.26
N ARG A 384 -19.76 19.34 -4.42
CA ARG A 384 -20.43 19.36 -5.74
C ARG A 384 -20.68 20.76 -6.32
N ARG A 385 -20.24 21.83 -5.65
CA ARG A 385 -20.52 23.21 -6.09
C ARG A 385 -19.37 23.95 -6.77
N GLU A 386 -18.19 23.35 -6.91
CA GLU A 386 -17.09 23.95 -7.68
C GLU A 386 -16.42 22.90 -8.57
N ALA A 387 -17.08 22.56 -9.67
CA ALA A 387 -16.49 21.87 -10.82
C ALA A 387 -16.99 22.51 -12.11
#